data_AF-A0A0D0IQF2-F1
#
_entry.id   AF-A0A0D0IQF2-F1
#
_cell.length_a   1.000
_cell.length_b   1.000
_cell.length_c   1.000
_cell.angle_alpha   90.00
_cell.angle_beta   90.00
_cell.angle_gamma   90.00
#
_symmetry.space_group_name_H-M   'P 1'
#
loop_
_entity.id
_entity.type
_entity.pdbx_description
1 polymer ?
#
loop_
_entity_poly.entity_id
_entity_poly.type
_entity_poly.pdbx_seq_one_letter_code
_entity_poly.pdbx_strand_id
1 'polypeptide(L)' 'MKPQGYSLAEQVRARSLVFDRGDAVMVPLHTAPALALRAAELALGGPAAFAGFNQLGHAVYRREEEGGR' A
#
# COMPACT_ATOMS: atom_id res chain seq x y z
N MET A 1 -13.03 21.63 -4.12
CA MET A 1 -13.22 20.18 -3.87
C MET A 1 -12.42 19.81 -2.63
N LYS A 2 -13.08 19.42 -1.51
CA LYS A 2 -12.35 18.88 -0.36
C LYS A 2 -11.99 17.42 -0.66
N PRO A 3 -10.76 16.94 -0.36
CA PRO A 3 -10.45 15.53 -0.49
C PRO A 3 -11.35 14.77 0.49
N GLN A 4 -12.15 13.85 -0.03
CA GLN A 4 -12.97 12.97 0.80
C GLN A 4 -12.01 12.02 1.53
N GLY A 5 -11.73 12.31 2.80
CA GLY A 5 -10.99 11.38 3.65
C GLY A 5 -11.83 10.15 3.89
N TYR A 6 -11.28 8.96 3.61
CA TYR A 6 -11.94 7.68 3.83
C TYR A 6 -12.27 7.47 5.30
N SER A 7 -13.38 6.78 5.56
CA SER A 7 -13.81 6.43 6.91
C SER A 7 -12.78 5.52 7.60
N LEU A 8 -12.73 5.57 8.93
CA LEU A 8 -11.83 4.74 9.75
C LEU A 8 -11.98 3.24 9.43
N ALA A 9 -13.20 2.80 9.12
CA ALA A 9 -13.49 1.41 8.78
C ALA A 9 -12.83 0.98 7.46
N GLU A 10 -12.77 1.87 6.48
CA GLU A 10 -12.09 1.61 5.19
C GLU A 10 -10.57 1.54 5.39
N GLN A 11 -10.02 2.41 6.25
CA GLN A 11 -8.60 2.40 6.58
C GLN A 11 -8.18 1.11 7.30
N VAL A 12 -8.98 0.62 8.25
CA VAL A 12 -8.73 -0.65 8.96
C VAL A 12 -8.79 -1.84 8.02
N ARG A 13 -9.79 -1.88 7.12
CA ARG A 13 -9.87 -2.95 6.10
C ARG A 13 -8.67 -2.92 5.18
N ALA A 14 -8.28 -1.75 4.67
CA ALA A 14 -7.12 -1.60 3.81
C ALA A 14 -5.82 -2.07 4.49
N ARG A 15 -5.62 -1.75 5.78
CA ARG A 15 -4.47 -2.24 6.57
C ARG A 15 -4.49 -3.76 6.80
N SER A 16 -5.66 -4.37 6.92
CA SER A 16 -5.75 -5.84 7.02
C SER A 16 -5.41 -6.57 5.71
N LEU A 17 -5.32 -5.84 4.59
CA LEU A 17 -4.99 -6.37 3.27
C LEU A 17 -3.49 -6.31 2.95
N VAL A 18 -2.61 -6.11 3.93
CA VAL A 18 -1.17 -5.98 3.67
C VAL A 18 -0.35 -6.83 4.65
N PHE A 19 0.59 -7.58 4.09
CA PHE A 19 1.62 -8.26 4.88
C PHE A 19 2.81 -7.31 5.06
N ASP A 20 3.03 -6.87 6.30
CA ASP A 20 4.11 -5.96 6.65
C ASP A 20 5.45 -6.71 6.77
N ARG A 21 6.46 -6.21 6.05
CA ARG A 21 7.85 -6.67 6.08
C ARG A 21 8.80 -5.50 6.37
N GLY A 22 8.43 -4.63 7.30
CA GLY A 22 9.24 -3.50 7.78
C GLY A 22 9.30 -2.36 6.77
N ASP A 23 10.03 -2.59 5.67
CA ASP A 23 10.32 -1.56 4.65
C ASP A 23 9.44 -1.72 3.40
N ALA A 24 8.68 -2.82 3.34
CA ALA A 24 7.85 -3.20 2.22
C ALA A 24 6.53 -3.82 2.70
N VAL A 25 5.49 -3.65 1.90
CA VAL A 25 4.17 -4.24 2.14
C VAL A 25 3.77 -5.06 0.93
N MET A 26 3.24 -6.26 1.19
CA MET A 26 2.75 -7.16 0.14
C MET A 26 1.22 -7.12 0.11
N VAL A 27 0.65 -6.93 -1.07
CA VAL A 27 -0.80 -6.90 -1.28
C VAL A 27 -1.27 -8.23 -1.90
N PRO A 28 -2.36 -8.83 -1.41
CA PRO A 28 -2.96 -10.03 -1.99
C PRO A 28 -3.29 -9.88 -3.48
N LEU A 29 -3.12 -10.96 -4.22
CA LEU A 29 -3.31 -11.02 -5.68
C LEU A 29 -4.70 -10.60 -6.15
N HIS A 30 -5.72 -10.79 -5.32
CA HIS A 30 -7.12 -10.50 -5.64
C HIS A 30 -7.54 -9.07 -5.26
N THR A 31 -6.63 -8.25 -4.72
CA THR A 31 -6.92 -6.86 -4.41
C THR A 31 -6.96 -6.04 -5.69
N ALA A 32 -8.04 -5.29 -5.90
CA ALA A 32 -8.17 -4.38 -7.03
C ALA A 32 -6.97 -3.39 -7.08
N PRO A 33 -6.39 -3.09 -8.26
CA PRO A 33 -5.19 -2.26 -8.36
C PRO A 33 -5.32 -0.87 -7.69
N ALA A 34 -6.50 -0.25 -7.80
CA ALA A 34 -6.78 1.04 -7.18
C ALA A 34 -6.77 0.99 -5.64
N LEU A 35 -7.14 -0.16 -5.04
CA LEU A 35 -7.05 -0.38 -3.59
C LEU A 35 -5.64 -0.75 -3.16
N ALA A 36 -4.87 -1.45 -3.99
CA ALA A 36 -3.54 -1.96 -3.64
C ALA A 36 -2.58 -0.82 -3.29
N LEU A 37 -2.51 0.22 -4.13
CA LEU A 37 -1.65 1.38 -3.87
C LEU A 37 -2.08 2.13 -2.60
N ARG A 38 -3.38 2.36 -2.40
CA ARG A 38 -3.87 3.05 -1.19
C ARG A 38 -3.64 2.27 0.08
N ALA A 39 -3.83 0.95 0.04
CA ALA A 39 -3.52 0.08 1.18
C ALA A 39 -2.02 0.13 1.51
N ALA A 40 -1.16 0.16 0.49
CA ALA A 40 0.27 0.28 0.67
C ALA A 40 0.66 1.63 1.31
N GLU A 41 0.13 2.74 0.81
CA GLU A 41 0.38 4.07 1.37
C GLU A 41 -0.07 4.19 2.83
N LEU A 42 -1.25 3.64 3.16
CA LEU A 42 -1.78 3.62 4.52
C LEU A 42 -0.92 2.76 5.47
N ALA A 43 -0.41 1.63 4.99
CA ALA A 43 0.44 0.76 5.79
C ALA A 43 1.83 1.33 5.99
N LEU A 44 2.43 1.91 4.95
CA LEU A 44 3.75 2.56 4.98
C LEU A 44 3.72 3.98 5.57
N GLY A 45 2.53 4.51 5.85
CA GLY A 45 2.34 5.83 6.47
C GLY A 45 2.78 6.99 5.57
N GLY A 46 2.65 6.87 4.25
CA GLY A 46 3.12 7.87 3.29
C GLY A 46 3.10 7.37 1.85
N PRO A 47 3.65 8.14 0.90
CA PRO A 47 3.74 7.73 -0.50
C PRO A 47 4.44 6.38 -0.67
N ALA A 48 3.90 5.55 -1.56
CA ALA A 48 4.39 4.21 -1.81
C ALA A 48 4.64 3.99 -3.30
N ALA A 49 5.76 3.35 -3.62
CA ALA A 49 6.14 2.99 -4.98
C ALA A 49 5.98 1.48 -5.20
N PHE A 50 5.50 1.09 -6.38
CA PHE A 50 5.45 -0.31 -6.79
C PHE A 50 6.88 -0.82 -7.05
N ALA A 51 7.28 -1.85 -6.31
CA ALA A 51 8.62 -2.44 -6.35
C ALA A 51 8.69 -3.73 -7.17
N GLY A 52 7.54 -4.25 -7.65
CA GLY A 52 7.45 -5.47 -8.44
C GLY A 52 6.56 -6.54 -7.81
N PHE A 53 6.74 -7.79 -8.27
CA PHE A 53 6.04 -8.95 -7.74
C PHE A 53 7.00 -9.88 -7.01
N ASN A 54 6.55 -10.51 -5.93
CA ASN A 54 7.31 -11.58 -5.29
C ASN A 54 7.14 -12.93 -6.03
N GLN A 55 7.81 -13.98 -5.54
CA GLN A 55 7.77 -15.33 -6.13
C GLN A 55 6.37 -15.97 -6.15
N LEU A 56 5.44 -15.46 -5.34
CA LEU A 56 4.06 -15.92 -5.27
C LEU A 56 3.11 -15.06 -6.13
N GLY A 57 3.63 -14.05 -6.84
CA GLY A 57 2.84 -13.14 -7.66
C GLY A 57 2.17 -12.00 -6.89
N HIS A 58 2.47 -11.81 -5.60
CA HIS A 58 1.93 -10.68 -4.84
C HIS A 58 2.63 -9.38 -5.22
N ALA A 59 1.84 -8.31 -5.38
CA ALA A 59 2.37 -6.98 -5.60
C ALA A 59 3.08 -6.49 -4.34
N VAL A 60 4.29 -5.97 -4.51
CA VAL A 60 5.12 -5.44 -3.44
C VAL A 60 5.24 -3.93 -3.61
N TYR A 61 5.01 -3.21 -2.53
CA TYR A 61 5.18 -1.77 -2.46
C TYR A 61 6.20 -1.41 -1.40
N ARG A 62 6.97 -0.35 -1.63
CA ARG A 62 7.92 0.22 -0.68
C ARG A 62 7.62 1.69 -0.48
N ARG A 63 8.08 2.26 0.64
CA ARG A 63 8.00 3.72 0.82
C ARG A 63 8.76 4.38 -0.32
N GLU A 64 8.16 5.40 -0.91
CA GLU A 64 8.89 6.28 -1.81
C GLU A 64 9.91 7.04 -0.96
N GLU A 65 11.20 6.76 -1.13
CA GLU A 65 12.23 7.59 -0.52
C GLU A 65 12.07 8.98 -1.15
N GLU A 66 11.71 9.97 -0.34
CA GLU A 66 11.81 11.39 -0.74
C GLU A 66 13.22 11.57 -1.29
N GLY A 67 13.32 11.71 -2.61
CA GLY A 67 14.60 11.72 -3.29
C GLY A 67 15.52 12.72 -2.64
N GLY A 68 16.58 12.22 -2.01
CA GLY A 68 17.72 13.04 -1.62
C GLY A 68 18.32 13.66 -2.87
N ARG A 69 17.98 14.91 -3.13
CA ARG A 69 18.72 15.85 -3.96
C ARG A 69 18.62 17.24 -3.39
#